data_AF-F7W621-F1
#
_entry.id   AF-F7W621-F1
#
_cell.length_a   1.000
_cell.length_b   1.000
_cell.length_c   1.000
_cell.angle_alpha   90.00
_cell.angle_beta   90.00
_cell.angle_gamma   90.00
#
_symmetry.space_group_name_H-M   'P 1'
#
loop_
_entity.id
_entity.type
_entity.pdbx_description
1 polymer ?
#
loop_
_entity_poly.entity_id
_entity_poly.type
_entity_poly.pdbx_seq_one_letter_code
_entity_poly.pdbx_strand_id
1 'polypeptide(L)'
;MSSLLPKRLLPTIIYLTILLTSSSPTPSLAAPAPLPAAAEPSAPDVTKLFNGLGHIFVLNATSYSDASISDTIGCLSDTGYVVSTFSGFVSESESQSKSNCAVFSTITSYPKTINSRIGGCSFGNQAMPTNEDSKYGARQHAWSCNEDAGMVPEGERYYTINGFKHPFICNGNLNCYYDIPRAPLPAPSSSSKEDSNTKKDKVFVWQYAWGSEQMGITPGHLQVLWMWVPVGTKAE
;
A
#
# COMPACT_ATOMS: atom_id res chain seq x y z
N MET A 1 -21.27 -61.88 -13.61
CA MET A 1 -20.03 -62.18 -12.87
C MET A 1 -20.06 -61.43 -11.56
N SER A 2 -19.72 -62.15 -10.49
CA SER A 2 -20.10 -61.90 -9.10
C SER A 2 -19.49 -60.64 -8.47
N SER A 3 -20.34 -60.02 -7.64
CA SER A 3 -20.07 -59.39 -6.34
C SER A 3 -18.74 -59.76 -5.68
N LEU A 4 -18.11 -58.79 -4.98
CA LEU A 4 -17.75 -58.92 -3.56
C LEU A 4 -17.15 -57.61 -3.00
N LEU A 5 -17.93 -56.95 -2.13
CA LEU A 5 -17.47 -55.97 -1.13
C LEU A 5 -16.68 -56.68 -0.02
N PRO A 6 -15.58 -56.12 0.52
CA PRO A 6 -15.05 -56.57 1.79
C PRO A 6 -15.52 -55.69 2.96
N LYS A 7 -16.29 -56.40 3.81
CA LYS A 7 -16.46 -56.35 5.27
C LYS A 7 -15.79 -55.23 6.08
N ARG A 8 -16.65 -54.52 6.82
CA ARG A 8 -16.38 -53.84 8.10
C ARG A 8 -15.73 -54.79 9.12
N LEU A 9 -14.72 -54.31 9.84
CA LEU A 9 -14.26 -54.82 11.13
C LEU A 9 -14.34 -53.69 12.16
N LEU A 10 -15.06 -53.95 13.25
CA LEU A 10 -15.21 -53.11 14.45
C LEU A 10 -14.22 -53.58 15.54
N PRO A 11 -14.05 -52.84 16.64
CA PRO A 11 -12.75 -52.54 17.24
C PRO A 11 -12.33 -53.53 18.33
N THR A 12 -11.01 -53.67 18.50
CA THR A 12 -10.40 -54.34 19.64
C THR A 12 -10.30 -53.37 20.81
N ILE A 13 -11.05 -53.64 21.87
CA ILE A 13 -10.96 -52.93 23.16
C ILE A 13 -9.78 -53.54 23.94
N ILE A 14 -8.75 -52.74 24.20
CA ILE A 14 -7.64 -53.09 25.09
C ILE A 14 -7.94 -52.50 26.45
N TYR A 15 -8.18 -53.35 27.44
CA TYR A 15 -8.23 -52.96 28.85
C TYR A 15 -6.81 -52.71 29.35
N LEU A 16 -6.48 -51.44 29.63
CA LEU A 16 -5.25 -51.05 30.28
C LEU A 16 -5.53 -50.87 31.78
N THR A 17 -4.99 -51.79 32.58
CA THR A 17 -5.05 -51.74 34.04
C THR A 17 -4.06 -50.67 34.54
N ILE A 18 -4.57 -49.52 34.98
CA ILE A 18 -3.76 -48.45 35.59
C ILE A 18 -3.61 -48.77 37.08
N LEU A 19 -2.37 -49.06 37.49
CA LEU A 19 -1.95 -49.11 38.89
C LEU A 19 -1.91 -47.68 39.46
N LEU A 20 -2.81 -47.39 40.41
CA LEU A 20 -2.77 -46.17 41.20
C LEU A 20 -1.61 -46.25 42.20
N THR A 21 -0.55 -45.47 41.97
CA THR A 21 0.42 -45.10 43.00
C THR A 21 -0.01 -43.78 43.63
N SER A 22 -0.21 -43.81 44.95
CA SER A 22 -0.53 -42.64 45.76
C SER A 22 0.72 -41.75 45.88
N SER A 23 0.76 -40.64 45.14
CA SER A 23 1.71 -39.56 45.38
C SER A 23 1.09 -38.54 46.35
N SER A 24 1.83 -38.25 47.41
CA SER A 24 1.48 -37.25 48.42
C SER A 24 1.43 -35.85 47.78
N PRO A 25 0.46 -35.00 48.12
CA PRO A 25 0.40 -33.63 47.59
C PRO A 25 1.55 -32.81 48.16
N THR A 26 2.45 -32.38 47.27
CA THR A 26 3.44 -31.35 47.56
C THR A 26 2.70 -30.01 47.65
N PRO A 27 2.95 -29.16 48.67
CA PRO A 27 2.36 -27.83 48.73
C PRO A 27 2.87 -27.00 47.55
N SER A 28 1.99 -26.77 46.58
CA SER A 28 2.22 -25.90 45.43
C SER A 28 2.29 -24.45 45.94
N LEU A 29 3.48 -23.86 45.87
CA LEU A 29 3.65 -22.43 46.03
C LEU A 29 2.84 -21.75 44.91
N ALA A 30 1.81 -21.00 45.28
CA ALA A 30 1.02 -20.23 44.33
C ALA A 30 1.94 -19.34 43.50
N ALA A 31 1.91 -19.51 42.18
CA ALA A 31 2.63 -18.65 41.26
C ALA A 31 2.16 -17.19 41.46
N PRO A 32 3.07 -16.21 41.53
CA PRO A 32 2.70 -14.81 41.66
C PRO A 32 1.76 -14.43 40.51
N ALA A 33 0.69 -13.70 40.83
CA ALA A 33 -0.26 -13.23 39.85
C ALA A 33 0.48 -12.48 38.73
N PRO A 34 0.20 -12.77 37.44
CA PRO A 34 0.82 -12.06 36.34
C PRO A 34 0.55 -10.57 36.52
N LEU A 35 1.63 -9.79 36.50
CA LEU A 35 1.54 -8.33 36.51
C LEU A 35 0.60 -7.90 35.38
N PRO A 36 -0.29 -6.92 35.61
CA PRO A 36 -1.15 -6.42 34.55
C PRO A 36 -0.27 -5.98 33.38
N ALA A 37 -0.54 -6.55 32.20
CA ALA A 37 0.15 -6.18 30.98
C ALA A 37 0.05 -4.65 30.84
N ALA A 38 1.21 -3.99 30.75
CA ALA A 38 1.26 -2.56 30.49
C ALA A 38 0.44 -2.30 29.22
N ALA A 39 -0.54 -1.41 29.30
CA ALA A 39 -1.34 -1.04 28.14
C ALA A 39 -0.39 -0.49 27.06
N GLU A 40 -0.35 -1.14 25.90
CA GLU A 40 0.46 -0.65 24.79
C GLU A 40 -0.02 0.76 24.41
N PRO A 41 0.91 1.70 24.15
CA PRO A 41 0.54 3.04 23.73
C PRO A 41 -0.34 2.95 22.47
N SER A 42 -1.48 3.63 22.49
CA SER A 42 -2.38 3.70 21.34
C SER A 42 -1.60 4.21 20.13
N ALA A 43 -1.64 3.48 19.02
CA ALA A 43 -1.01 3.90 17.76
C ALA A 43 -1.43 5.34 17.39
N PRO A 44 -0.53 6.13 16.77
CA PRO A 44 -0.84 7.49 16.36
C PRO A 44 -2.04 7.49 15.41
N ASP A 45 -2.92 8.49 15.58
CA ASP A 45 -4.06 8.70 14.68
C ASP A 45 -3.58 9.22 13.33
N VAL A 46 -3.26 8.29 12.42
CA VAL A 46 -2.75 8.57 11.08
C VAL A 46 -3.74 9.33 10.20
N THR A 47 -5.03 9.37 10.56
CA THR A 47 -6.04 10.12 9.79
C THR A 47 -5.82 11.63 9.85
N LYS A 48 -5.21 12.12 10.93
CA LYS A 48 -4.82 13.53 11.06
C LYS A 48 -3.61 13.87 10.20
N LEU A 49 -2.71 12.91 9.98
CA LEU A 49 -1.53 13.09 9.13
C LEU A 49 -1.90 13.25 7.66
N PHE A 50 -2.99 12.63 7.19
CA PHE A 50 -3.49 12.78 5.82
C PHE A 50 -4.30 14.07 5.61
N ASN A 51 -3.76 15.22 6.04
CA ASN A 51 -4.36 16.54 5.81
C ASN A 51 -3.29 17.57 5.42
N GLY A 52 -3.69 18.61 4.69
CA GLY A 52 -2.83 19.74 4.36
C GLY A 52 -1.89 19.42 3.19
N LEU A 53 -0.63 19.85 3.32
CA LEU A 53 0.40 19.66 2.29
C LEU A 53 1.28 18.44 2.61
N GLY A 54 1.58 17.64 1.60
CA GLY A 54 2.40 16.44 1.78
C GLY A 54 2.97 15.87 0.49
N HIS A 55 3.96 15.02 0.64
CA HIS A 55 4.47 14.18 -0.43
C HIS A 55 3.72 12.85 -0.47
N ILE A 56 3.63 12.25 -1.66
CA ILE A 56 3.11 10.90 -1.82
C ILE A 56 4.27 10.00 -2.21
N PHE A 57 4.74 9.19 -1.26
CA PHE A 57 5.77 8.19 -1.48
C PHE A 57 5.16 6.88 -1.95
N VAL A 58 5.88 6.21 -2.85
CA VAL A 58 5.47 4.94 -3.44
C VAL A 58 6.36 3.84 -2.86
N LEU A 59 5.72 2.91 -2.15
CA LEU A 59 6.39 1.82 -1.44
C LEU A 59 6.14 0.51 -2.16
N ASN A 60 7.21 -0.26 -2.38
CA ASN A 60 7.11 -1.62 -2.91
C ASN A 60 6.79 -2.59 -1.77
N ALA A 61 5.50 -2.69 -1.43
CA ALA A 61 5.03 -3.54 -0.35
C ALA A 61 3.71 -4.23 -0.73
N THR A 62 3.62 -5.51 -0.40
CA THR A 62 2.44 -6.35 -0.66
C THR A 62 1.41 -6.33 0.48
N SER A 63 1.77 -5.79 1.65
CA SER A 63 0.90 -5.64 2.81
C SER A 63 1.13 -4.29 3.50
N TYR A 64 0.05 -3.60 3.87
CA TYR A 64 0.12 -2.39 4.71
C TYR A 64 0.56 -2.67 6.15
N SER A 65 0.49 -3.92 6.63
CA SER A 65 0.90 -4.26 8.00
C SER A 65 2.41 -4.20 8.19
N ASP A 66 3.14 -4.58 7.14
CA ASP A 66 4.59 -4.81 7.21
C ASP A 66 5.36 -3.72 6.46
N ALA A 67 4.66 -2.91 5.66
CA ALA A 67 5.24 -1.81 4.92
C ALA A 67 5.90 -0.77 5.83
N SER A 68 7.02 -0.25 5.35
CA SER A 68 7.88 0.70 6.05
C SER A 68 8.40 1.76 5.09
N ILE A 69 8.84 2.90 5.62
CA ILE A 69 9.48 3.95 4.81
C ILE A 69 10.70 3.43 4.02
N SER A 70 11.41 2.42 4.51
CA SER A 70 12.53 1.81 3.78
C SER A 70 12.13 1.07 2.51
N ASP A 71 10.84 0.75 2.33
CA ASP A 71 10.31 0.14 1.11
C ASP A 71 10.06 1.17 -0.01
N THR A 72 10.39 2.45 0.23
CA THR A 72 10.20 3.53 -0.73
C THR A 72 11.06 3.31 -1.98
N ILE A 73 10.39 3.17 -3.12
CA ILE A 73 11.04 3.06 -4.45
C ILE A 73 10.98 4.38 -5.22
N GLY A 74 10.13 5.32 -4.80
CA GLY A 74 9.93 6.58 -5.48
C GLY A 74 8.86 7.44 -4.83
N CYS A 75 8.43 8.46 -5.55
CA CYS A 75 7.38 9.38 -5.15
C CYS A 75 6.59 9.86 -6.36
N LEU A 76 5.41 10.42 -6.15
CA LEU A 76 4.61 10.98 -7.24
C LEU A 76 5.12 12.39 -7.62
N SER A 77 5.24 12.62 -8.93
CA SER A 77 5.50 13.93 -9.53
C SER A 77 4.22 14.74 -9.70
N ASP A 78 4.33 16.02 -10.09
CA ASP A 78 3.16 16.91 -10.21
C ASP A 78 2.14 16.42 -11.24
N THR A 79 2.58 15.62 -12.20
CA THR A 79 1.75 15.04 -13.27
C THR A 79 1.19 13.66 -12.93
N GLY A 80 1.59 13.09 -11.79
CA GLY A 80 1.11 11.79 -11.31
C GLY A 80 1.98 10.57 -11.66
N TYR A 81 3.12 10.77 -12.34
CA TYR A 81 4.08 9.67 -12.58
C TYR A 81 4.93 9.39 -11.35
N VAL A 82 5.33 8.13 -11.16
CA VAL A 82 6.35 7.77 -10.17
C VAL A 82 7.73 8.18 -10.68
N VAL A 83 8.45 8.92 -9.86
CA VAL A 83 9.84 9.33 -10.09
C VAL A 83 10.73 8.79 -8.97
N SER A 84 11.99 8.54 -9.29
CA SER A 84 12.96 7.98 -8.34
C SER A 84 13.30 8.98 -7.22
N THR A 85 13.36 8.49 -5.99
CA THR A 85 13.79 9.25 -4.80
C THR A 85 15.30 9.14 -4.54
N PHE A 86 16.04 8.31 -5.29
CA PHE A 86 17.46 8.05 -5.08
C PHE A 86 18.37 9.25 -5.45
N SER A 87 17.82 10.34 -5.99
CA SER A 87 18.52 11.62 -6.16
C SER A 87 18.49 12.46 -4.88
N GLY A 88 19.00 11.90 -3.78
CA GLY A 88 19.21 12.61 -2.51
C GLY A 88 18.06 12.45 -1.53
N PHE A 89 18.38 11.84 -0.39
CA PHE A 89 17.62 11.91 0.85
C PHE A 89 17.16 13.35 1.09
N VAL A 90 15.85 13.55 1.27
CA VAL A 90 15.27 14.87 1.56
C VAL A 90 15.79 15.33 2.92
N SER A 91 16.87 16.10 2.91
CA SER A 91 17.37 16.77 4.11
C SER A 91 16.56 18.04 4.33
N GLU A 92 16.13 18.29 5.58
CA GLU A 92 15.24 19.39 6.02
C GLU A 92 15.62 20.80 5.53
N SER A 93 16.88 21.01 5.12
CA SER A 93 17.38 22.32 4.71
C SER A 93 17.36 22.60 3.20
N GLU A 94 17.19 21.57 2.35
CA GLU A 94 17.04 21.74 0.89
C GLU A 94 15.57 21.58 0.52
N SER A 95 14.75 22.46 1.09
CA SER A 95 13.38 22.65 0.64
C SER A 95 13.41 23.05 -0.85
N GLN A 96 12.71 22.26 -1.66
CA GLN A 96 12.02 22.70 -2.89
C GLN A 96 12.74 22.63 -4.24
N SER A 97 14.06 22.43 -4.35
CA SER A 97 14.73 22.49 -5.69
C SER A 97 15.32 21.19 -6.25
N LYS A 98 15.48 20.12 -5.47
CA LYS A 98 16.17 18.88 -5.94
C LYS A 98 15.38 17.57 -5.84
N SER A 99 14.27 17.51 -5.10
CA SER A 99 13.43 16.31 -5.15
C SER A 99 12.45 16.42 -6.31
N ASN A 100 12.47 15.47 -7.25
CA ASN A 100 11.45 15.36 -8.30
C ASN A 100 10.04 15.05 -7.74
N CYS A 101 9.94 14.81 -6.42
CA CYS A 101 8.69 14.60 -5.71
C CYS A 101 7.86 15.87 -5.64
N ALA A 102 6.60 15.78 -6.06
CA ALA A 102 5.67 16.87 -5.91
C ALA A 102 5.21 17.01 -4.46
N VAL A 103 4.71 18.22 -4.16
CA VAL A 103 3.91 18.50 -2.99
C VAL A 103 2.45 18.55 -3.43
N PHE A 104 1.63 17.79 -2.74
CA PHE A 104 0.20 17.71 -2.96
C PHE A 104 -0.54 18.38 -1.82
N SER A 105 -1.75 18.83 -2.11
CA SER A 105 -2.72 19.29 -1.10
C SER A 105 -3.91 18.36 -1.06
N THR A 106 -4.43 18.06 0.12
CA THR A 106 -5.73 17.39 0.26
C THR A 106 -6.87 18.40 0.41
N ILE A 107 -7.96 18.19 -0.31
CA ILE A 107 -9.24 18.85 -0.03
C ILE A 107 -9.99 17.98 0.97
N THR A 108 -10.28 18.53 2.15
CA THR A 108 -10.91 17.79 3.25
C THR A 108 -12.45 17.81 3.17
N SER A 109 -13.02 18.79 2.46
CA SER A 109 -14.44 18.84 2.12
C SER A 109 -14.80 17.79 1.07
N TYR A 110 -16.02 17.27 1.12
CA TYR A 110 -16.48 16.27 0.15
C TYR A 110 -16.63 16.86 -1.27
N PRO A 111 -16.19 16.15 -2.33
CA PRO A 111 -15.43 14.89 -2.30
C PRO A 111 -13.97 15.14 -1.86
N LYS A 112 -13.41 14.22 -1.06
CA LYS A 112 -12.03 14.33 -0.59
C LYS A 112 -11.06 14.03 -1.73
N THR A 113 -10.43 15.06 -2.28
CA THR A 113 -9.53 14.95 -3.44
C THR A 113 -8.07 15.25 -3.07
N ILE A 114 -7.17 14.90 -3.98
CA ILE A 114 -5.75 15.27 -3.95
C ILE A 114 -5.51 16.17 -5.15
N ASN A 115 -4.81 17.29 -4.93
CA ASN A 115 -4.37 18.18 -6.00
C ASN A 115 -2.85 18.33 -5.95
N SER A 116 -2.22 18.50 -7.11
CA SER A 116 -0.84 18.97 -7.22
C SER A 116 -0.83 20.46 -7.58
N ARG A 117 0.34 21.03 -7.82
CA ARG A 117 0.45 22.43 -8.27
C ARG A 117 -0.20 22.69 -9.63
N ILE A 118 -0.37 21.65 -10.46
CA ILE A 118 -0.92 21.77 -11.81
C ILE A 118 -2.43 21.45 -11.87
N GLY A 119 -3.08 21.12 -10.76
CA GLY A 119 -4.53 20.90 -10.71
C GLY A 119 -4.95 19.62 -10.00
N GLY A 120 -6.22 19.24 -10.23
CA GLY A 120 -6.84 18.08 -9.61
C GLY A 120 -6.24 16.76 -10.10
N CYS A 121 -6.10 15.79 -9.21
CA CYS A 121 -5.55 14.48 -9.55
C CYS A 121 -6.64 13.40 -9.57
N SER A 122 -6.67 12.60 -10.64
CA SER A 122 -7.69 11.58 -10.84
C SER A 122 -7.27 10.45 -11.79
N PHE A 123 -7.90 9.28 -11.64
CA PHE A 123 -7.89 8.17 -12.61
C PHE A 123 -8.89 8.36 -13.77
N GLY A 124 -9.68 9.43 -13.76
CA GLY A 124 -10.71 9.72 -14.77
C GLY A 124 -10.20 10.41 -16.03
N ASN A 125 -8.91 10.73 -16.11
CA ASN A 125 -8.33 11.41 -17.27
C ASN A 125 -8.19 10.45 -18.46
N GLN A 126 -9.11 10.58 -19.43
CA GLN A 126 -9.14 9.73 -20.62
C GLN A 126 -7.94 9.93 -21.57
N ALA A 127 -7.19 11.03 -21.42
CA ALA A 127 -5.96 11.25 -22.19
C ALA A 127 -4.79 10.38 -21.70
N MET A 128 -4.91 9.76 -20.52
CA MET A 128 -3.87 8.91 -19.95
C MET A 128 -3.98 7.48 -20.47
N PRO A 129 -2.87 6.75 -20.60
CA PRO A 129 -2.90 5.37 -21.06
C PRO A 129 -3.66 4.47 -20.08
N THR A 130 -4.31 3.45 -20.61
CA THR A 130 -4.94 2.40 -19.81
C THR A 130 -3.93 1.30 -19.44
N ASN A 131 -4.25 0.49 -18.42
CA ASN A 131 -3.43 -0.66 -18.03
C ASN A 131 -3.74 -1.88 -18.91
N GLU A 132 -3.32 -1.84 -20.17
CA GLU A 132 -3.62 -2.88 -21.17
C GLU A 132 -3.13 -4.29 -20.76
N ASP A 133 -2.14 -4.37 -19.88
CA ASP A 133 -1.60 -5.63 -19.35
C ASP A 133 -2.53 -6.28 -18.29
N SER A 134 -3.36 -5.49 -17.62
CA SER A 134 -4.25 -5.95 -16.55
C SER A 134 -5.59 -6.42 -17.09
N LYS A 135 -6.00 -7.64 -16.74
CA LYS A 135 -7.28 -8.20 -17.21
C LYS A 135 -8.50 -7.42 -16.71
N TYR A 136 -8.47 -6.98 -15.45
CA TYR A 136 -9.56 -6.20 -14.84
C TYR A 136 -9.28 -4.69 -14.84
N GLY A 137 -8.01 -4.28 -15.02
CA GLY A 137 -7.58 -2.89 -15.13
C GLY A 137 -7.50 -2.35 -16.55
N ALA A 138 -7.73 -3.15 -17.59
CA ALA A 138 -7.58 -2.80 -19.01
C ALA A 138 -8.27 -1.52 -19.48
N ARG A 139 -9.29 -1.05 -18.75
CA ARG A 139 -10.05 0.17 -19.07
C ARG A 139 -9.83 1.31 -18.07
N GLN A 140 -9.00 1.10 -17.07
CA GLN A 140 -8.67 2.13 -16.08
C GLN A 140 -7.51 2.95 -16.61
N HIS A 141 -7.70 4.26 -16.68
CA HIS A 141 -6.66 5.19 -17.09
C HIS A 141 -5.65 5.40 -15.95
N ALA A 142 -4.41 5.77 -16.30
CA ALA A 142 -3.40 6.06 -15.31
C ALA A 142 -3.77 7.30 -14.49
N TRP A 143 -3.39 7.30 -13.22
CA TRP A 143 -3.50 8.46 -12.35
C TRP A 143 -2.72 9.63 -12.92
N SER A 144 -3.34 10.79 -12.96
CA SER A 144 -2.68 12.02 -13.39
C SER A 144 -3.26 13.22 -12.70
N CYS A 145 -2.48 14.29 -12.64
CA CYS A 145 -2.99 15.61 -12.29
C CYS A 145 -2.93 16.53 -13.52
N ASN A 146 -3.93 17.37 -13.69
CA ASN A 146 -3.94 18.41 -14.72
C ASN A 146 -4.98 19.49 -14.40
N GLU A 147 -4.90 20.63 -15.09
CA GLU A 147 -5.80 21.77 -14.89
C GLU A 147 -7.24 21.43 -15.30
N ASP A 148 -7.38 20.61 -16.34
CA ASP A 148 -8.65 20.16 -16.92
C ASP A 148 -9.21 18.90 -16.27
N ALA A 149 -8.56 18.41 -15.21
CA ALA A 149 -9.10 17.36 -14.38
C ALA A 149 -10.23 18.04 -13.65
N GLY A 150 -11.40 18.06 -14.30
CA GLY A 150 -12.61 18.66 -13.79
C GLY A 150 -12.99 18.03 -12.45
N MET A 151 -14.23 18.20 -12.02
CA MET A 151 -14.69 17.55 -10.80
C MET A 151 -14.29 16.07 -10.81
N VAL A 152 -13.45 15.68 -9.84
CA VAL A 152 -12.98 14.30 -9.67
C VAL A 152 -14.19 13.37 -9.77
N PRO A 153 -14.14 12.32 -10.62
CA PRO A 153 -15.30 11.51 -10.93
C PRO A 153 -16.05 11.07 -9.68
N GLU A 154 -17.38 11.06 -9.75
CA GLU A 154 -18.22 10.62 -8.64
C GLU A 154 -17.81 9.20 -8.19
N GLY A 155 -17.38 9.09 -6.93
CA GLY A 155 -16.89 7.83 -6.36
C GLY A 155 -15.36 7.77 -6.15
N GLU A 156 -14.59 8.62 -6.82
CA GLU A 156 -13.16 8.74 -6.58
C GLU A 156 -12.92 9.69 -5.39
N ARG A 157 -12.40 9.12 -4.30
CA ARG A 157 -12.16 9.84 -3.04
C ARG A 157 -10.95 9.25 -2.34
N TYR A 158 -10.14 10.11 -1.76
CA TYR A 158 -8.91 9.73 -1.08
C TYR A 158 -9.07 9.81 0.43
N TYR A 159 -8.56 8.81 1.12
CA TYR A 159 -8.60 8.75 2.58
C TYR A 159 -7.51 7.82 3.10
N THR A 160 -7.27 7.86 4.41
CA THR A 160 -6.49 6.85 5.11
C THR A 160 -7.35 6.19 6.18
N ILE A 161 -6.94 5.01 6.65
CA ILE A 161 -7.69 4.21 7.61
C ILE A 161 -7.01 4.31 8.96
N ASN A 162 -7.79 4.63 10.00
CA ASN A 162 -7.28 4.62 11.37
C ASN A 162 -6.86 3.19 11.77
N GLY A 163 -5.71 3.07 12.43
CA GLY A 163 -5.11 1.78 12.81
C GLY A 163 -4.04 1.27 11.83
N PHE A 164 -3.83 1.93 10.68
CA PHE A 164 -2.61 1.70 9.91
C PHE A 164 -1.39 2.26 10.63
N LYS A 165 -0.24 1.60 10.45
CA LYS A 165 1.06 2.04 10.98
C LYS A 165 1.50 3.38 10.38
N HIS A 166 1.17 3.61 9.12
CA HIS A 166 1.48 4.83 8.37
C HIS A 166 0.21 5.34 7.66
N PRO A 167 0.14 6.63 7.29
CA PRO A 167 -1.00 7.20 6.57
C PRO A 167 -1.01 6.73 5.10
N PHE A 168 -1.32 5.46 4.87
CA PHE A 168 -1.48 4.91 3.53
C PHE A 168 -2.74 5.47 2.87
N ILE A 169 -2.61 5.88 1.62
CA ILE A 169 -3.66 6.52 0.85
C ILE A 169 -4.47 5.43 0.16
N CYS A 170 -5.74 5.35 0.53
CA CYS A 170 -6.74 4.51 -0.10
C CYS A 170 -7.67 5.35 -0.98
N ASN A 171 -8.29 4.68 -1.94
CA ASN A 171 -9.27 5.24 -2.85
C ASN A 171 -10.57 4.41 -2.84
N GLY A 172 -11.70 5.09 -3.03
CA GLY A 172 -12.98 4.44 -3.35
C GLY A 172 -13.54 3.58 -2.20
N ASN A 173 -13.68 2.27 -2.44
CA ASN A 173 -14.18 1.28 -1.49
C ASN A 173 -13.05 0.33 -1.03
N LEU A 174 -12.22 0.81 -0.09
CA LEU A 174 -11.13 0.06 0.56
C LEU A 174 -9.98 -0.36 -0.36
N ASN A 175 -9.79 0.31 -1.50
CA ASN A 175 -8.63 0.04 -2.35
C ASN A 175 -7.42 0.86 -1.89
N CYS A 176 -6.44 0.23 -1.24
CA CYS A 176 -5.22 0.89 -0.76
C CYS A 176 -3.97 0.53 -1.56
N TYR A 177 -4.10 -0.38 -2.53
CA TYR A 177 -3.00 -0.82 -3.38
C TYR A 177 -3.13 -0.21 -4.77
N TYR A 178 -1.98 -0.05 -5.40
CA TYR A 178 -1.87 0.48 -6.75
C TYR A 178 -0.98 -0.43 -7.59
N ASP A 179 -1.13 -0.32 -8.90
CA ASP A 179 -0.42 -1.10 -9.89
C ASP A 179 0.55 -0.19 -10.65
N ILE A 180 1.84 -0.57 -10.69
CA ILE A 180 2.85 0.07 -11.54
C ILE A 180 3.59 -0.99 -12.36
N PRO A 181 4.02 -0.69 -13.59
CA PRO A 181 4.63 -1.70 -14.46
C PRO A 181 6.06 -2.06 -14.04
N ARG A 182 6.73 -1.20 -13.26
CA ARG A 182 8.10 -1.37 -12.77
C ARG A 182 8.45 -0.26 -11.78
N ALA A 183 9.54 -0.45 -11.03
CA ALA A 183 10.13 0.62 -10.22
C ALA A 183 10.67 1.77 -11.12
N PRO A 184 10.70 3.02 -10.63
CA PRO A 184 11.27 4.14 -11.37
C PRO A 184 12.77 3.94 -11.57
N LEU A 185 13.26 4.30 -12.76
CA LEU A 185 14.70 4.29 -13.02
C LEU A 185 15.35 5.46 -12.27
N PRO A 186 16.62 5.33 -11.83
CA PRO A 186 17.38 6.47 -11.33
C PRO A 186 17.36 7.60 -12.36
N ALA A 187 17.26 8.85 -11.89
CA ALA A 187 17.31 10.00 -12.78
C ALA A 187 18.60 9.92 -13.64
N PRO A 188 18.51 10.14 -14.97
CA PRO A 188 19.70 10.16 -15.80
C PRO A 188 20.69 11.19 -15.24
N SER A 189 21.97 10.80 -15.13
CA SER A 189 22.99 11.77 -14.79
C SER A 189 22.99 12.87 -15.85
N SER A 190 23.09 14.12 -15.41
CA SER A 190 23.01 15.39 -16.17
C SER A 190 23.89 15.51 -17.44
N SER A 191 24.56 14.45 -17.85
CA SER A 191 25.41 14.33 -19.04
C SER A 191 24.76 13.64 -20.23
N SER A 192 23.61 12.97 -20.09
CA SER A 192 22.89 12.41 -21.24
C SER A 192 21.85 13.42 -21.71
N LYS A 193 22.03 13.93 -22.93
CA LYS A 193 21.08 14.84 -23.60
C LYS A 193 19.67 14.25 -23.51
N GLU A 194 18.82 15.03 -22.85
CA GLU A 194 17.45 14.73 -22.51
C GLU A 194 16.59 14.75 -23.78
N ASP A 195 16.34 13.59 -24.38
CA ASP A 195 15.17 13.41 -25.24
C ASP A 195 13.95 13.30 -24.33
N SER A 196 13.47 14.46 -23.85
CA SER A 196 12.34 14.69 -22.93
C SER A 196 10.98 14.11 -23.41
N ASN A 197 10.99 13.38 -24.53
CA ASN A 197 9.84 12.73 -25.14
C ASN A 197 9.89 11.20 -25.14
N THR A 198 10.90 10.58 -24.54
CA THR A 198 10.93 9.11 -24.50
C THR A 198 9.95 8.63 -23.42
N LYS A 199 8.74 8.21 -23.83
CA LYS A 199 7.70 7.55 -23.00
C LYS A 199 8.23 6.48 -22.03
N LYS A 200 9.44 5.95 -22.28
CA LYS A 200 10.10 4.93 -21.48
C LYS A 200 10.47 5.36 -20.07
N ASP A 201 10.56 6.65 -19.75
CA ASP A 201 10.97 7.08 -18.40
C ASP A 201 9.80 7.33 -17.45
N LYS A 202 8.57 7.43 -17.99
CA LYS A 202 7.37 7.64 -17.20
C LYS A 202 6.89 6.32 -16.60
N VAL A 203 6.81 6.25 -15.27
CA VAL A 203 6.15 5.15 -14.58
C VAL A 203 4.74 5.60 -14.23
N PHE A 204 3.78 5.13 -15.02
CA PHE A 204 2.36 5.36 -14.78
C PHE A 204 1.87 4.52 -13.59
N VAL A 205 0.83 5.01 -12.92
CA VAL A 205 0.17 4.29 -11.82
C VAL A 205 -1.28 4.06 -12.17
N TRP A 206 -1.75 2.84 -11.95
CA TRP A 206 -3.15 2.45 -12.10
C TRP A 206 -3.73 1.98 -10.77
N GLN A 207 -5.06 1.92 -10.71
CA GLN A 207 -5.70 1.25 -9.59
C GLN A 207 -5.34 -0.24 -9.60
N TYR A 208 -5.13 -0.81 -8.42
CA TYR A 208 -5.02 -2.26 -8.31
C TYR A 208 -6.38 -2.91 -8.59
N ALA A 209 -6.42 -3.81 -9.57
CA ALA A 209 -7.63 -4.54 -9.96
C ALA A 209 -7.33 -6.04 -9.96
N TRP A 210 -8.26 -6.83 -9.41
CA TRP A 210 -8.16 -8.29 -9.31
C TRP A 210 -9.54 -8.93 -9.52
N GLY A 211 -9.54 -10.22 -9.84
CA GLY A 211 -10.77 -11.02 -10.01
C GLY A 211 -10.43 -12.47 -10.35
N SER A 212 -11.45 -13.27 -10.68
CA SER A 212 -11.31 -14.73 -10.86
C SER A 212 -10.22 -15.16 -11.85
N GLU A 213 -9.92 -14.34 -12.85
CA GLU A 213 -8.93 -14.63 -13.88
C GLU A 213 -7.58 -13.93 -13.66
N GLN A 214 -7.46 -13.13 -12.60
CA GLN A 214 -6.25 -12.45 -12.16
C GLN A 214 -6.39 -12.17 -10.66
N MET A 215 -6.05 -13.16 -9.83
CA MET A 215 -6.29 -13.14 -8.37
C MET A 215 -5.26 -12.30 -7.58
N GLY A 216 -4.43 -11.51 -8.27
CA GLY A 216 -3.38 -10.72 -7.68
C GLY A 216 -2.95 -9.57 -8.59
N ILE A 217 -1.73 -9.06 -8.37
CA ILE A 217 -1.13 -8.05 -9.24
C ILE A 217 -1.01 -8.55 -10.69
N THR A 218 -1.10 -7.63 -11.64
CA THR A 218 -0.83 -7.87 -13.05
C THR A 218 0.53 -8.55 -13.21
N PRO A 219 0.64 -9.67 -13.96
CA PRO A 219 1.92 -10.39 -14.09
C PRO A 219 3.04 -9.49 -14.61
N GLY A 220 4.16 -9.42 -13.88
CA GLY A 220 5.31 -8.59 -14.20
C GLY A 220 5.25 -7.16 -13.65
N HIS A 221 4.11 -6.74 -13.10
CA HIS A 221 3.96 -5.45 -12.44
C HIS A 221 4.30 -5.54 -10.94
N LEU A 222 4.38 -4.37 -10.29
CA LEU A 222 4.56 -4.23 -8.85
C LEU A 222 3.25 -3.76 -8.21
N GLN A 223 2.88 -4.44 -7.12
CA GLN A 223 1.86 -3.95 -6.20
C GLN A 223 2.53 -2.94 -5.27
N VAL A 224 1.98 -1.74 -5.18
CA VAL A 224 2.55 -0.67 -4.37
C VAL A 224 1.54 -0.03 -3.44
N LEU A 225 2.04 0.57 -2.37
CA LEU A 225 1.28 1.43 -1.47
C LEU A 225 1.68 2.88 -1.73
N TRP A 226 0.72 3.78 -1.55
CA TRP A 226 0.98 5.21 -1.47
C TRP A 226 0.98 5.63 -0.02
N MET A 227 2.04 6.28 0.43
CA MET A 227 2.18 6.79 1.78
C MET A 227 2.26 8.30 1.78
N TRP A 228 1.41 8.96 2.58
CA TRP A 228 1.44 10.40 2.75
C TRP A 228 2.52 10.81 3.76
N VAL A 229 3.37 11.76 3.39
CA VAL A 229 4.35 12.35 4.30
C VAL A 229 4.09 13.86 4.39
N PRO A 230 3.56 14.37 5.52
CA PRO A 230 3.27 15.79 5.66
C PRO A 230 4.53 16.64 5.48
N VAL A 231 4.40 17.76 4.76
CA VAL A 231 5.50 18.73 4.62
C VAL A 231 5.83 19.31 6.01
N GLY A 232 7.12 19.45 6.30
CA GLY A 232 7.59 19.95 7.60
C GLY A 232 7.59 18.91 8.72
N THR A 233 7.29 17.65 8.41
CA THR A 233 7.48 16.52 9.34
C THR A 233 8.59 15.59 8.82
N LYS A 234 9.31 14.94 9.74
CA LYS A 234 10.26 13.88 9.37
C LYS A 234 9.47 12.61 9.08
N ALA A 235 9.81 11.93 7.98
CA ALA A 235 9.39 10.55 7.81
C ALA A 235 10.22 9.70 8.78
N GLU A 236 9.59 9.24 9.87
CA GLU A 236 10.17 8.30 10.83
C GLU A 236 9.86 6.83 10.46
#